data_AF-A0A0J6E8K0-F1
#
_entry.id   AF-A0A0J6E8K0-F1
#
_cell.length_a   1.000
_cell.length_b   1.000
_cell.length_c   1.000
_cell.angle_alpha   90.00
_cell.angle_beta   90.00
_cell.angle_gamma   90.00
#
_symmetry.space_group_name_H-M   'P 1'
#
loop_
_entity.id
_entity.type
_entity.pdbx_description
1 polymer ?
#
loop_
_entity_poly.entity_id
_entity_poly.type
_entity_poly.pdbx_seq_one_letter_code
_entity_poly.pdbx_strand_id
1 'polypeptide(L)'
;MSEGFWDSVGNFLHISYTEYERKRDQYKNLYDYLSDKESDVKSKLSEVKSAKNSYKTSNLPDMKIPSHEFEDTRHIKDAELKTLITHFDDMLDDIQQAKTKAKSKWEYYKAKAEAEEKKA
;
A
#
# COMPACT_ATOMS: atom_id res chain seq x y z
N MET A 1 10.45 14.90 14.62
CA MET A 1 9.44 15.79 13.99
C MET A 1 10.08 17.16 13.88
N SER A 2 10.55 17.56 12.70
CA SER A 2 11.16 18.88 12.51
C SER A 2 10.10 19.85 12.02
N GLU A 3 9.36 20.43 12.96
CA GLU A 3 8.74 21.74 12.76
C GLU A 3 9.91 22.74 12.62
N GLY A 4 9.96 23.55 11.57
CA GLY A 4 10.88 24.70 11.60
C GLY A 4 11.39 25.21 10.26
N PHE A 5 11.53 24.39 9.22
CA PHE A 5 12.13 24.90 7.97
C PHE A 5 11.09 25.50 7.04
N TRP A 6 10.04 24.75 6.69
CA TRP A 6 9.02 25.17 5.72
C TRP A 6 8.09 26.28 6.24
N ASP A 7 7.75 26.28 7.53
CA ASP A 7 6.97 27.37 8.15
C ASP A 7 7.75 28.70 8.19
N SER A 8 9.08 28.64 8.37
CA SER A 8 9.92 29.84 8.47
C SER A 8 10.10 30.55 7.12
N VAL A 9 10.13 29.82 6.00
CA VAL A 9 10.22 30.43 4.66
C VAL A 9 8.88 30.96 4.15
N GLY A 10 7.77 30.32 4.50
CA GLY A 10 6.42 30.83 4.18
C GLY A 10 6.11 32.16 4.87
N ASN A 11 6.52 32.29 6.14
CA ASN A 11 6.32 33.52 6.91
C ASN A 11 7.21 34.70 6.43
N PHE A 12 8.38 34.41 5.84
CA PHE A 12 9.30 35.41 5.30
C PHE A 12 8.84 35.99 3.94
N LEU A 13 8.07 35.24 3.14
CA LEU A 13 7.69 35.62 1.77
C LEU A 13 6.24 36.13 1.61
N HIS A 14 5.46 36.28 2.68
CA HIS A 14 4.03 36.65 2.58
C HIS A 14 3.20 35.71 1.68
N ILE A 15 3.66 34.48 1.47
CA ILE A 15 2.89 33.42 0.82
C ILE A 15 2.36 32.55 1.96
N SER A 16 1.29 32.99 2.61
CA SER A 16 0.68 32.25 3.71
C SER A 16 0.04 30.98 3.15
N TYR A 17 0.81 29.90 3.11
CA TYR A 17 0.31 28.57 2.80
C TYR A 17 -0.75 28.22 3.86
N THR A 18 -2.01 28.16 3.43
CA THR A 18 -3.13 28.00 4.35
C THR A 18 -3.10 26.61 5.00
N GLU A 19 -3.72 26.46 6.17
CA GLU A 19 -3.78 25.16 6.84
C GLU A 19 -4.49 24.10 5.97
N TYR A 20 -5.45 24.52 5.14
CA TYR A 20 -6.16 23.64 4.21
C TYR A 20 -5.28 23.19 3.04
N GLU A 21 -4.44 24.05 2.48
CA GLU A 21 -3.45 23.64 1.46
C GLU A 21 -2.45 22.64 2.01
N ARG A 22 -1.99 22.84 3.25
CA ARG A 22 -1.11 21.89 3.93
C ARG A 22 -1.77 20.53 4.12
N LYS A 23 -3.02 20.51 4.58
CA LYS A 23 -3.77 19.26 4.75
C LYS A 23 -4.06 18.61 3.40
N ARG A 24 -4.40 19.38 2.36
CA ARG A 24 -4.56 18.90 0.98
C ARG A 24 -3.30 18.14 0.55
N ASP A 25 -2.15 18.76 0.64
CA ASP A 25 -0.91 18.16 0.12
C ASP A 25 -0.47 16.95 0.96
N GLN A 26 -0.70 16.96 2.27
CA GLN A 26 -0.50 15.78 3.12
C GLN A 26 -1.36 14.59 2.69
N TYR A 27 -2.66 14.81 2.45
CA TYR A 27 -3.55 13.73 2.00
C TYR A 27 -3.27 13.29 0.56
N LYS A 28 -2.77 14.19 -0.29
CA LYS A 28 -2.27 13.85 -1.63
C LYS A 28 -1.06 12.93 -1.56
N ASN A 29 -0.05 13.30 -0.77
CA ASN A 29 1.14 12.48 -0.55
C ASN A 29 0.79 11.11 0.03
N LEU A 30 -0.16 11.05 0.98
CA LEU A 30 -0.64 9.80 1.53
C LEU A 30 -1.34 8.93 0.48
N TYR A 31 -2.18 9.52 -0.37
CA TYR A 31 -2.83 8.80 -1.47
C TYR A 31 -1.82 8.24 -2.47
N ASP A 32 -0.80 9.01 -2.83
CA ASP A 32 0.25 8.60 -3.77
C ASP A 32 1.09 7.47 -3.15
N TYR A 33 1.53 7.61 -1.90
CA TYR A 33 2.23 6.55 -1.16
C TYR A 33 1.44 5.24 -1.09
N LEU A 34 0.14 5.32 -0.79
CA LEU A 34 -0.72 4.14 -0.73
C LEU A 34 -0.93 3.53 -2.11
N SER A 35 -0.96 4.32 -3.17
CA SER A 35 -1.05 3.82 -4.56
C SER A 35 0.20 3.03 -4.95
N ASP A 36 1.38 3.53 -4.60
CA ASP A 36 2.64 2.82 -4.85
C ASP A 36 2.69 1.51 -4.06
N LYS A 37 2.31 1.55 -2.77
CA LYS A 37 2.25 0.33 -1.93
C LYS A 37 1.25 -0.70 -2.43
N GLU A 38 0.09 -0.26 -2.93
CA GLU A 38 -0.89 -1.15 -3.55
C GLU A 38 -0.28 -1.89 -4.76
N SER A 39 0.47 -1.17 -5.60
CA SER A 39 1.15 -1.73 -6.76
C SER A 39 2.23 -2.75 -6.37
N ASP A 40 3.07 -2.41 -5.40
CA ASP A 40 4.11 -3.30 -4.87
C ASP A 40 3.53 -4.61 -4.33
N VAL A 41 2.48 -4.53 -3.51
CA VAL A 41 1.85 -5.71 -2.91
C VAL A 41 1.17 -6.57 -3.99
N LYS A 42 0.48 -5.95 -4.96
CA LYS A 42 -0.12 -6.67 -6.11
C LYS A 42 0.93 -7.43 -6.92
N SER A 43 2.06 -6.79 -7.21
CA SER A 43 3.16 -7.39 -7.96
C SER A 43 3.71 -8.63 -7.23
N LYS A 44 4.04 -8.48 -5.94
CA LYS A 44 4.55 -9.60 -5.11
C LYS A 44 3.54 -10.74 -4.98
N LEU A 45 2.27 -10.41 -4.78
CA LEU A 45 1.20 -11.40 -4.69
C LEU A 45 1.05 -12.19 -6.00
N SER A 46 1.16 -11.51 -7.14
CA SER A 46 1.15 -12.14 -8.47
C SER A 46 2.34 -13.10 -8.65
N GLU A 47 3.54 -12.69 -8.25
CA GLU A 47 4.74 -13.54 -8.28
C GLU A 47 4.58 -14.78 -7.41
N VAL A 48 4.10 -14.62 -6.17
CA VAL A 48 3.85 -15.72 -5.23
C VAL A 48 2.79 -16.69 -5.78
N LYS A 49 1.67 -16.19 -6.30
CA LYS A 49 0.61 -17.02 -6.89
C LYS A 49 1.13 -17.76 -8.13
N SER A 50 1.95 -17.10 -8.94
CA SER A 50 2.58 -17.71 -10.13
C SER A 50 3.59 -18.80 -9.75
N ALA A 51 4.49 -18.54 -8.80
CA ALA A 51 5.46 -19.52 -8.32
C ALA A 51 4.77 -20.77 -7.73
N LYS A 52 3.71 -20.57 -6.95
CA LYS A 52 2.88 -21.66 -6.41
C LYS A 52 2.24 -22.51 -7.52
N ASN A 53 1.68 -21.86 -8.54
CA ASN A 53 1.08 -22.56 -9.66
C ASN A 53 2.13 -23.33 -10.47
N SER A 54 3.28 -22.72 -10.77
CA SER A 54 4.39 -23.38 -11.46
C SER A 54 4.88 -24.62 -10.72
N TYR A 55 4.97 -24.57 -9.38
CA TYR A 55 5.32 -25.73 -8.56
C TYR A 55 4.27 -26.84 -8.64
N LYS A 56 2.96 -26.51 -8.67
CA LYS A 56 1.90 -27.51 -8.86
C LYS A 56 1.92 -28.15 -10.24
N THR A 57 2.32 -27.41 -11.27
CA THR A 57 2.33 -27.88 -12.66
C THR A 57 3.66 -28.49 -13.08
N SER A 58 4.71 -28.38 -12.25
CA SER A 58 6.00 -28.97 -12.58
C SER A 58 5.87 -30.50 -12.55
N ASN A 59 5.98 -31.13 -13.71
CA ASN A 59 6.23 -32.56 -13.86
C ASN A 59 7.63 -32.86 -13.34
N LEU A 60 7.81 -32.85 -12.01
CA LEU A 60 8.94 -33.53 -11.41
C LEU A 60 8.77 -35.01 -11.75
N PRO A 61 9.79 -35.68 -12.32
CA PRO A 61 9.71 -37.11 -12.53
C PRO A 61 9.41 -37.77 -11.18
N ASP A 62 8.60 -38.84 -11.18
CA ASP A 62 8.18 -39.70 -10.06
C ASP A 62 9.37 -40.41 -9.37
N MET A 63 10.52 -39.74 -9.26
CA MET A 63 11.72 -40.25 -8.65
C MET A 63 11.56 -40.26 -7.14
N LYS A 64 11.21 -41.45 -6.66
CA LYS A 64 11.09 -41.88 -5.26
C LYS A 64 9.92 -41.27 -4.52
N ILE A 65 9.09 -42.16 -3.98
CA ILE A 65 8.16 -41.91 -2.90
C ILE A 65 8.85 -41.00 -1.89
N PRO A 66 8.39 -39.76 -1.69
CA PRO A 66 8.96 -38.87 -0.69
C PRO A 66 8.90 -39.55 0.68
N SER A 67 9.89 -39.33 1.54
CA SER A 67 9.77 -39.79 2.92
C SER A 67 8.52 -39.16 3.55
N HIS A 68 7.89 -39.85 4.49
CA HIS A 68 6.75 -39.32 5.24
C HIS A 68 7.04 -37.92 5.80
N GLU A 69 8.26 -37.70 6.30
CA GLU A 69 8.76 -36.40 6.76
C GLU A 69 8.73 -35.30 5.68
N PHE A 70 9.04 -35.63 4.43
CA PHE A 70 8.98 -34.67 3.32
C PHE A 70 7.54 -34.27 3.02
N GLU A 71 6.63 -35.23 3.01
CA GLU A 71 5.21 -34.98 2.74
C GLU A 71 4.58 -34.13 3.84
N ASP A 72 4.83 -34.45 5.10
CA ASP A 72 4.37 -33.65 6.25
C ASP A 72 4.95 -32.24 6.20
N THR A 73 6.24 -32.10 5.91
CA THR A 73 6.90 -30.80 5.76
C THR A 73 6.30 -29.99 4.60
N ARG A 74 6.01 -30.64 3.47
CA ARG A 74 5.35 -29.99 2.31
C ARG A 74 3.99 -29.45 2.71
N HIS A 75 3.17 -30.23 3.43
CA HIS A 75 1.85 -29.78 3.88
C HIS A 75 1.93 -28.58 4.83
N ILE A 76 2.91 -28.56 5.75
CA ILE A 76 3.16 -27.42 6.63
C ILE A 76 3.53 -26.18 5.81
N LYS A 77 4.44 -26.31 4.83
CA LYS A 77 4.84 -25.19 3.96
C LYS A 77 3.72 -24.68 3.07
N ASP A 78 2.88 -25.57 2.55
CA ASP A 78 1.69 -25.18 1.79
C ASP A 78 0.69 -24.40 2.65
N ALA A 79 0.53 -24.78 3.91
CA ALA A 79 -0.32 -24.07 4.87
C ALA A 79 0.26 -22.69 5.22
N GLU A 80 1.56 -22.59 5.53
CA GLU A 80 2.26 -21.32 5.76
C GLU A 80 2.11 -20.37 4.55
N LEU A 81 2.32 -20.90 3.34
CA LEU A 81 2.19 -20.14 2.10
C LEU A 81 0.75 -19.65 1.88
N LYS A 82 -0.25 -20.48 2.20
CA LYS A 82 -1.66 -20.08 2.12
C LYS A 82 -1.95 -18.92 3.07
N THR A 83 -1.49 -19.01 4.32
CA THR A 83 -1.65 -17.94 5.31
C THR A 83 -0.98 -16.64 4.86
N LEU A 84 0.23 -16.71 4.29
CA LEU A 84 0.93 -15.55 3.78
C LEU A 84 0.18 -14.89 2.61
N ILE A 85 -0.38 -15.68 1.69
CA ILE A 85 -1.21 -15.16 0.60
C ILE A 85 -2.43 -14.43 1.16
N THR A 86 -3.15 -15.04 2.11
CA THR A 86 -4.31 -14.39 2.76
C THR A 86 -3.92 -13.09 3.43
N HIS A 87 -2.82 -13.05 4.18
CA HIS A 87 -2.33 -11.82 4.81
C HIS A 87 -2.06 -10.70 3.80
N PHE A 88 -1.51 -11.01 2.62
CA PHE A 88 -1.31 -10.01 1.57
C PHE A 88 -2.60 -9.57 0.89
N ASP A 89 -3.57 -10.49 0.72
CA ASP A 89 -4.91 -10.14 0.21
C ASP A 89 -5.60 -9.18 1.22
N ASP A 90 -5.56 -9.46 2.52
CA ASP A 90 -6.12 -8.57 3.57
C ASP A 90 -5.42 -7.19 3.60
N MET A 91 -4.08 -7.17 3.48
CA MET A 91 -3.31 -5.93 3.40
C MET A 91 -3.71 -5.08 2.17
N LEU A 92 -4.04 -5.71 1.04
CA LEU A 92 -4.52 -4.97 -0.14
C LEU A 92 -5.87 -4.30 0.12
N ASP A 93 -6.79 -4.99 0.80
CA ASP A 93 -8.08 -4.43 1.16
C ASP A 93 -7.92 -3.23 2.11
N ASP A 94 -7.05 -3.34 3.11
CA ASP A 94 -6.72 -2.24 4.02
C ASP A 94 -6.11 -1.03 3.29
N ILE A 95 -5.17 -1.28 2.37
CA ILE A 95 -4.56 -0.23 1.54
C ILE A 95 -5.62 0.46 0.69
N GLN A 96 -6.52 -0.29 0.04
CA GLN A 96 -7.58 0.27 -0.79
C GLN A 96 -8.55 1.14 0.02
N GLN A 97 -8.93 0.68 1.22
CA GLN A 97 -9.78 1.45 2.13
C GLN A 97 -9.08 2.74 2.58
N ALA A 98 -7.81 2.66 3.00
CA ALA A 98 -7.02 3.81 3.42
C ALA A 98 -6.84 4.82 2.27
N LYS A 99 -6.58 4.33 1.06
CA LYS A 99 -6.42 5.14 -0.16
C LYS A 99 -7.70 5.88 -0.51
N THR A 100 -8.84 5.20 -0.43
CA THR A 100 -10.16 5.81 -0.67
C THR A 100 -10.44 6.93 0.34
N LYS A 101 -10.14 6.70 1.64
CA LYS A 101 -10.25 7.72 2.68
C LYS A 101 -9.31 8.90 2.45
N ALA A 102 -8.05 8.63 2.07
CA ALA A 102 -7.07 9.67 1.76
C ALA A 102 -7.52 10.54 0.58
N LYS A 103 -8.03 9.94 -0.50
CA LYS A 103 -8.59 10.66 -1.65
C LYS A 103 -9.76 11.56 -1.23
N SER A 104 -10.71 11.03 -0.46
CA SER A 104 -11.87 11.81 0.01
C SER A 104 -11.44 13.00 0.86
N LYS A 105 -10.45 12.83 1.76
CA LYS A 105 -9.91 13.93 2.55
C LYS A 105 -9.16 14.95 1.71
N TRP A 106 -8.38 14.51 0.72
CA TRP A 106 -7.73 15.40 -0.23
C TRP A 106 -8.75 16.27 -0.98
N GLU A 107 -9.80 15.67 -1.54
CA GLU A 107 -10.89 16.40 -2.23
C GLU A 107 -11.56 17.42 -1.31
N TYR A 108 -11.84 17.04 -0.06
CA TYR A 108 -12.41 17.91 0.95
C TYR A 108 -11.54 19.14 1.25
N TYR A 109 -10.24 18.94 1.47
CA TYR A 109 -9.32 20.04 1.77
C TYR A 109 -9.01 20.89 0.54
N LYS A 110 -9.00 20.29 -0.65
CA LYS A 110 -8.92 21.02 -1.92
C LYS A 110 -10.08 22.00 -2.07
N ALA A 111 -11.32 21.53 -1.88
CA ALA A 111 -12.51 22.38 -1.97
C ALA A 111 -12.51 23.51 -0.91
N LYS A 112 -11.99 23.23 0.29
CA LYS A 112 -11.85 24.25 1.34
C LYS A 112 -10.81 25.31 1.02
N ALA A 113 -9.64 24.91 0.51
CA ALA A 113 -8.60 25.84 0.07
C ALA A 113 -9.13 26.76 -1.05
N GLU A 114 -9.79 26.19 -2.06
CA GLU A 114 -10.40 26.96 -3.16
C GLU A 114 -11.50 27.94 -2.67
N ALA A 115 -12.22 27.60 -1.61
CA ALA A 115 -13.23 28.47 -1.01
C ALA A 115 -12.64 29.60 -0.15
N GLU A 116 -11.44 29.39 0.41
CA GLU A 116 -10.70 30.40 1.18
C GLU A 116 -10.03 31.40 0.24
N GLU A 117 -9.39 30.94 -0.84
CA GLU A 117 -8.82 31.81 -1.88
C GLU A 117 -9.86 32.72 -2.53
N LYS A 118 -11.11 32.27 -2.70
CA LYS A 118 -12.20 33.10 -3.26
C LYS A 118 -12.75 34.15 -2.30
N LYS A 119 -12.43 34.06 -1.01
CA LYS A 119 -12.88 34.98 0.04
C LYS A 119 -11.81 35.98 0.46
N ALA A 120 -10.55 35.72 0.13
CA ALA A 120 -9.41 36.62 0.30
C ALA A 120 -9.36 37.64 -0.86
#